data_AF-A0A1Y1KLT1-F1
#
_entry.id   AF-A0A1Y1KLT1-F1
#
_cell.length_a   1.000
_cell.length_b   1.000
_cell.length_c   1.000
_cell.angle_alpha   90.00
_cell.angle_beta   90.00
_cell.angle_gamma   90.00
#
_symmetry.space_group_name_H-M   'P 1'
#
loop_
_entity.id
_entity.type
_entity.pdbx_description
1 polymer ?
#
loop_
_entity_poly.entity_id
_entity_poly.type
_entity_poly.pdbx_seq_one_letter_code
_entity_poly.pdbx_strand_id
1 'polypeptide(L)'
;MSEIMKMNGKLIGEGKTPFLIGVSGGTASGKSTVCKRIMEKLGQVNMDHTKRQVVCISQDSFYRELNSSEIAKAEKGQFNFDHPTAFNEKLMQKTLLEILAGRKCELPTYDYHNHALCVSLLFICSIFIVTSTGVLMIQLQFTLPMLYCLREF
;
A
#
# COMPACT_ATOMS: atom_id res chain seq x y z
N MET A 1 -3.18 21.26 -0.58
CA MET A 1 -3.37 20.22 -1.62
C MET A 1 -2.50 20.42 -2.86
N SER A 2 -2.27 21.66 -3.33
CA SER A 2 -1.46 21.94 -4.53
C SER A 2 0.05 21.68 -4.40
N GLU A 3 0.63 21.73 -3.20
CA GLU A 3 2.07 21.49 -2.99
C GLU A 3 2.45 20.01 -2.94
N ILE A 4 1.58 19.15 -2.37
CA ILE A 4 1.80 17.70 -2.27
C ILE A 4 1.83 17.02 -3.65
N MET A 5 1.07 17.55 -4.61
CA MET A 5 1.04 17.09 -6.00
C MET A 5 2.38 17.24 -6.75
N LYS A 6 3.36 18.01 -6.26
CA LYS A 6 4.66 18.21 -6.93
C LYS A 6 5.82 17.47 -6.28
N MET A 7 5.55 16.61 -5.28
CA MET A 7 6.59 16.08 -4.40
C MET A 7 7.16 14.73 -4.82
N ASN A 8 6.51 13.90 -5.64
CA ASN A 8 7.03 12.56 -5.96
C ASN A 8 8.41 12.61 -6.65
N GLY A 9 9.45 12.11 -5.99
CA GLY A 9 10.83 12.12 -6.50
C GLY A 9 11.55 13.48 -6.51
N LYS A 10 10.97 14.54 -5.93
CA LYS A 10 11.61 15.87 -5.79
C LYS A 10 12.46 15.99 -4.51
N LEU A 11 13.51 16.80 -4.53
CA LEU A 11 14.28 17.12 -3.32
C LEU A 11 13.47 18.04 -2.41
N ILE A 12 13.35 17.71 -1.11
CA ILE A 12 12.81 18.61 -0.07
C ILE A 12 13.93 18.83 0.95
N GLY A 13 14.57 20.00 0.92
CA GLY A 13 15.69 20.29 1.81
C GLY A 13 16.81 19.25 1.72
N GLU A 14 17.32 18.77 2.85
CA GLU A 14 18.38 17.76 2.95
C GLU A 14 17.92 16.31 2.63
N GLY A 15 16.65 16.10 2.25
CA GLY A 15 16.08 14.76 2.02
C GLY A 15 15.49 14.55 0.61
N LYS A 16 15.60 13.33 0.09
CA LYS A 16 14.85 12.88 -1.09
C LYS A 16 13.42 12.54 -0.68
N THR A 17 12.43 13.02 -1.43
CA THR A 17 11.05 12.54 -1.28
C THR A 17 10.93 11.08 -1.64
N PRO A 18 10.03 10.35 -0.96
CA PRO A 18 9.76 8.98 -1.32
C PRO A 18 9.10 8.88 -2.69
N PHE A 19 9.50 7.87 -3.47
CA PHE A 19 8.95 7.56 -4.76
C PHE A 19 7.84 6.51 -4.65
N LEU A 20 6.61 6.86 -5.02
CA LEU A 20 5.46 5.96 -4.92
C LEU A 20 5.16 5.30 -6.28
N ILE A 21 5.28 3.99 -6.35
CA ILE A 21 4.98 3.15 -7.51
C ILE A 21 3.71 2.38 -7.20
N GLY A 22 2.74 2.46 -8.08
CA GLY A 22 1.56 1.63 -8.04
C GLY A 22 1.69 0.42 -8.97
N VAL A 23 1.38 -0.78 -8.47
CA VAL A 23 1.19 -1.98 -9.30
C VAL A 23 -0.24 -2.46 -9.18
N SER A 24 -0.94 -2.60 -10.30
CA SER A 24 -2.32 -3.10 -10.32
C SER A 24 -2.56 -4.23 -11.30
N GLY A 25 -3.60 -5.02 -11.03
CA GLY A 25 -4.01 -6.17 -11.84
C GLY A 25 -5.01 -7.04 -11.10
N GLY A 26 -5.62 -7.99 -11.81
CA GLY A 26 -6.58 -8.95 -11.24
C GLY A 26 -5.97 -9.88 -10.18
N THR A 27 -6.81 -10.60 -9.44
CA THR A 27 -6.32 -11.66 -8.53
C THR A 27 -5.52 -12.69 -9.33
N ALA A 28 -4.42 -13.18 -8.75
CA ALA A 28 -3.45 -14.07 -9.41
C ALA A 28 -2.71 -13.50 -10.64
N SER A 29 -2.80 -12.20 -10.94
CA SER A 29 -2.06 -11.57 -12.05
C SER A 29 -0.54 -11.42 -11.82
N GLY A 30 -0.02 -11.89 -10.67
CA GLY A 30 1.42 -11.84 -10.38
C GLY A 30 1.94 -10.55 -9.72
N LYS A 31 1.08 -9.65 -9.22
CA LYS A 31 1.49 -8.41 -8.52
C LYS A 31 2.54 -8.63 -7.43
N SER A 32 2.31 -9.62 -6.56
CA SER A 32 3.24 -9.98 -5.49
C SER A 32 4.56 -10.51 -6.02
N THR A 33 4.52 -11.24 -7.15
CA THR A 33 5.72 -11.74 -7.84
C THR A 33 6.53 -10.59 -8.46
N VAL A 34 5.87 -9.59 -9.05
CA VAL A 34 6.53 -8.38 -9.56
C VAL A 34 7.21 -7.63 -8.42
N CYS A 35 6.52 -7.42 -7.31
CA CYS A 35 7.09 -6.77 -6.13
C CYS A 35 8.30 -7.53 -5.58
N LYS A 36 8.19 -8.85 -5.46
CA LYS A 36 9.29 -9.72 -5.03
C LYS A 36 10.50 -9.58 -5.97
N ARG A 37 10.30 -9.64 -7.28
CA ARG A 37 11.36 -9.47 -8.28
C ARG A 37 12.02 -8.09 -8.23
N ILE A 38 11.25 -7.02 -7.98
CA ILE A 38 11.80 -5.67 -7.81
C ILE A 38 12.69 -5.62 -6.56
N MET A 39 12.21 -6.17 -5.45
CA MET A 39 12.99 -6.26 -4.20
C MET A 39 14.27 -7.07 -4.38
N GLU A 40 14.22 -8.19 -5.11
CA GLU A 40 15.38 -9.03 -5.46
C GLU A 40 16.39 -8.26 -6.31
N LYS A 41 15.94 -7.64 -7.41
CA LYS A 41 16.81 -6.88 -8.33
C LYS A 41 17.46 -5.66 -7.67
N LEU A 42 16.79 -5.04 -6.71
CA LEU A 42 17.32 -3.90 -5.95
C LEU A 42 18.14 -4.33 -4.71
N GLY A 43 18.37 -5.64 -4.52
CA GLY A 43 19.17 -6.17 -3.42
C GLY A 43 18.56 -5.95 -2.03
N GLN A 44 17.26 -5.72 -1.94
CA GLN A 44 16.57 -5.30 -0.70
C GLN A 44 16.07 -6.48 0.15
N VAL A 45 16.09 -7.70 -0.40
CA VAL A 45 15.53 -8.90 0.24
C VAL A 45 16.24 -9.25 1.54
N ASN A 46 17.58 -9.16 1.55
CA ASN A 46 18.43 -9.52 2.70
C ASN A 46 18.83 -8.30 3.55
N MET A 47 18.28 -7.12 3.27
CA MET A 47 18.57 -5.92 4.05
C MET A 47 17.67 -5.85 5.29
N ASP A 48 18.27 -5.40 6.39
CA ASP A 48 17.53 -5.05 7.60
C ASP A 48 16.46 -3.99 7.30
N HIS A 49 15.31 -4.10 7.95
CA HIS A 49 14.16 -3.22 7.77
C HIS A 49 14.50 -1.74 8.01
N THR A 50 15.51 -1.45 8.84
CA THR A 50 16.00 -0.09 9.11
C THR A 50 16.86 0.50 7.98
N LYS A 51 17.45 -0.33 7.13
CA LYS A 51 18.32 0.08 6.00
C LYS A 51 17.66 -0.09 4.64
N ARG A 52 16.47 -0.68 4.61
CA ARG A 52 15.73 -0.96 3.40
C ARG A 52 15.30 0.35 2.76
N GLN A 53 15.56 0.50 1.46
CA GLN A 53 15.19 1.67 0.69
C GLN A 53 13.86 1.50 -0.06
N VAL A 54 13.37 0.27 -0.16
CA VAL A 54 12.15 -0.09 -0.88
C VAL A 54 11.19 -0.84 0.04
N VAL A 55 9.94 -0.38 0.16
CA VAL A 55 8.89 -1.07 0.92
C VAL A 55 7.75 -1.44 -0.01
N CYS A 56 7.29 -2.69 0.09
CA CYS A 56 6.08 -3.16 -0.60
C CYS A 56 4.90 -3.06 0.37
N ILE A 57 3.84 -2.39 -0.07
CA ILE A 57 2.59 -2.17 0.66
C ILE A 57 1.50 -2.92 -0.09
N SER A 58 0.83 -3.86 0.58
CA SER A 58 -0.39 -4.46 0.04
C SER A 58 -1.59 -3.60 0.38
N GLN A 59 -2.52 -3.45 -0.56
CA GLN A 59 -3.84 -2.88 -0.30
C GLN A 59 -4.61 -3.66 0.79
N ASP A 60 -4.38 -4.96 0.88
CA ASP A 60 -4.98 -5.84 1.88
C ASP A 60 -4.67 -5.40 3.32
N SER A 61 -3.53 -4.74 3.54
CA SER A 61 -3.18 -4.15 4.84
C SER A 61 -4.22 -3.14 5.32
N PHE A 62 -5.01 -2.58 4.42
CA PHE A 62 -6.02 -1.57 4.70
C PHE A 62 -7.44 -2.13 4.70
N TYR A 63 -7.65 -3.44 4.86
CA TYR A 63 -8.97 -3.93 5.24
C TYR A 63 -9.43 -3.26 6.52
N ARG A 64 -10.72 -2.92 6.58
CA ARG A 64 -11.30 -2.43 7.83
C ARG A 64 -11.57 -3.58 8.78
N GLU A 65 -11.68 -3.26 10.06
CA GLU A 65 -12.22 -4.19 11.04
C GLU A 65 -13.68 -4.52 10.71
N LEU A 66 -14.00 -5.80 10.84
CA LEU A 66 -15.33 -6.33 10.59
C LEU A 66 -16.13 -6.32 11.90
N ASN A 67 -17.42 -6.01 11.82
CA ASN A 67 -18.30 -6.19 12.97
C ASN A 67 -18.67 -7.69 13.13
N SER A 68 -19.26 -8.07 14.27
CA SER A 68 -19.58 -9.48 14.57
C SER A 68 -20.45 -10.17 13.50
N SER A 69 -21.35 -9.44 12.85
CA SER A 69 -22.20 -9.97 11.77
C SER A 69 -21.42 -10.22 10.48
N GLU A 70 -20.46 -9.33 10.18
CA GLU A 70 -19.58 -9.46 9.03
C GLU A 70 -18.53 -10.54 9.23
N ILE A 71 -17.99 -10.71 10.44
CA ILE A 71 -17.11 -11.82 10.80
C ILE A 71 -17.82 -13.15 10.54
N ALA A 72 -19.06 -13.30 11.03
CA ALA A 72 -19.85 -14.52 10.80
C ALA A 72 -20.15 -14.79 9.31
N LYS A 73 -20.20 -13.75 8.46
CA LYS A 73 -20.29 -13.90 7.01
C LYS A 73 -18.94 -14.26 6.40
N ALA A 74 -17.85 -13.66 6.86
CA ALA A 74 -16.50 -13.92 6.38
C ALA A 74 -16.08 -15.36 6.65
N GLU A 75 -16.35 -15.89 7.84
CA GLU A 75 -16.13 -17.29 8.21
C GLU A 75 -16.88 -18.29 7.31
N LYS A 76 -18.03 -17.87 6.75
CA LYS A 76 -18.84 -18.65 5.80
C LYS A 76 -18.47 -18.41 4.33
N GLY A 77 -17.45 -17.59 4.05
CA GLY A 77 -17.09 -17.18 2.69
C GLY A 77 -18.14 -16.30 2.00
N GLN A 78 -19.02 -15.66 2.77
CA GLN A 78 -20.12 -14.82 2.28
C GLN A 78 -19.83 -13.32 2.37
N PHE A 79 -18.67 -12.93 2.90
CA PHE A 79 -18.21 -11.55 2.90
C PHE A 79 -17.40 -11.26 1.64
N ASN A 80 -17.75 -10.20 0.93
CA ASN A 80 -17.05 -9.80 -0.29
C ASN A 80 -15.88 -8.87 0.05
N PHE A 81 -14.66 -9.44 0.13
CA PHE A 81 -13.43 -8.71 0.37
C PHE A 81 -12.98 -7.84 -0.81
N ASP A 82 -13.47 -8.09 -2.03
CA ASP A 82 -13.14 -7.26 -3.20
C ASP A 82 -14.01 -5.99 -3.30
N HIS A 83 -15.03 -5.86 -2.46
CA HIS A 83 -15.90 -4.68 -2.49
C HIS A 83 -15.17 -3.47 -1.89
N PRO A 84 -15.27 -2.25 -2.48
CA PRO A 84 -14.59 -1.05 -1.97
C PRO A 84 -14.85 -0.76 -0.48
N THR A 85 -16.05 -1.09 0.01
CA THR A 85 -16.42 -0.90 1.42
C THR A 85 -15.72 -1.85 2.39
N ALA A 86 -15.00 -2.86 1.91
CA ALA A 86 -14.15 -3.71 2.75
C ALA A 86 -12.86 -2.99 3.16
N PHE A 87 -12.48 -1.91 2.47
CA PHE A 87 -11.25 -1.18 2.71
C PHE A 87 -11.48 0.08 3.56
N ASN A 88 -10.51 0.39 4.41
CA ASN A 88 -10.40 1.68 5.08
C ASN A 88 -9.64 2.66 4.18
N GLU A 89 -10.34 3.20 3.18
CA GLU A 89 -9.76 4.14 2.21
C GLU A 89 -9.17 5.39 2.87
N LYS A 90 -9.78 5.88 3.95
CA LYS A 90 -9.30 7.06 4.68
C LYS A 90 -7.93 6.80 5.31
N LEU A 91 -7.75 5.63 5.94
CA LEU A 91 -6.47 5.22 6.49
C LEU A 91 -5.42 5.07 5.38
N MET A 92 -5.78 4.38 4.29
CA MET A 92 -4.90 4.20 3.14
C MET A 92 -4.43 5.54 2.58
N GLN A 93 -5.35 6.47 2.29
CA GLN A 93 -5.00 7.80 1.78
C GLN A 93 -4.11 8.58 2.75
N LYS A 94 -4.43 8.55 4.05
CA LYS A 94 -3.61 9.21 5.08
C LYS A 94 -2.19 8.66 5.08
N THR A 95 -2.03 7.34 5.11
CA THR A 95 -0.72 6.67 5.11
C THR A 95 0.08 7.03 3.86
N LEU A 96 -0.54 7.01 2.67
CA LEU A 96 0.13 7.36 1.41
C LEU A 96 0.54 8.84 1.36
N LEU A 97 -0.26 9.75 1.91
CA LEU A 97 0.09 11.16 2.00
C LEU A 97 1.23 11.42 3.00
N GLU A 98 1.27 10.70 4.12
CA GLU A 98 2.37 10.77 5.08
C GLU A 98 3.68 10.23 4.48
N ILE A 99 3.61 9.14 3.71
CA ILE A 99 4.71 8.62 2.91
C ILE A 99 5.23 9.68 1.95
N LEU A 100 4.36 10.29 1.13
CA LEU A 100 4.78 11.31 0.17
C LEU A 100 5.37 12.56 0.83
N ALA A 101 4.93 12.87 2.05
CA ALA A 101 5.51 13.94 2.86
C ALA A 101 6.87 13.59 3.49
N GLY A 102 7.40 12.38 3.26
CA GLY A 102 8.66 11.91 3.85
C GLY A 102 8.59 11.69 5.36
N ARG A 103 7.38 11.55 5.92
CA ARG A 103 7.19 11.34 7.35
C ARG A 103 7.24 9.85 7.68
N LYS A 104 7.66 9.56 8.91
CA LYS A 104 7.47 8.25 9.53
C LYS A 104 5.99 7.91 9.48
N CYS A 105 5.66 6.78 8.87
CA CYS A 105 4.29 6.30 8.75
C CYS A 105 4.18 4.90 9.37
N GLU A 106 3.01 4.61 9.89
CA GLU A 106 2.63 3.32 10.43
C GLU A 106 1.87 2.54 9.36
N LEU A 107 2.40 1.38 8.98
CA LEU A 107 1.74 0.50 8.02
C LEU A 107 1.00 -0.64 8.75
N PRO A 108 -0.35 -0.66 8.72
CA PRO A 108 -1.10 -1.74 9.33
C PRO A 108 -0.79 -3.09 8.67
N THR A 109 -0.97 -4.16 9.43
CA THR A 109 -1.06 -5.52 8.88
C THR A 109 -2.42 -6.09 9.22
N TYR A 110 -3.08 -6.70 8.25
CA TYR A 110 -4.39 -7.31 8.46
C TYR A 110 -4.22 -8.80 8.74
N ASP A 111 -4.76 -9.27 9.86
CA ASP A 111 -4.80 -10.68 10.20
C ASP A 111 -6.10 -11.30 9.68
N TYR A 112 -5.97 -12.14 8.65
CA TYR A 112 -7.10 -12.85 8.03
C TYR A 112 -7.73 -13.90 8.95
N HIS A 113 -7.00 -14.41 9.95
CA HIS A 113 -7.54 -15.39 10.89
C HIS A 113 -8.42 -14.72 11.94
N ASN A 114 -7.98 -13.57 12.44
CA ASN A 114 -8.67 -12.84 13.50
C ASN A 114 -9.57 -11.70 12.98
N HIS A 115 -9.59 -11.45 11.66
CA HIS A 115 -10.29 -10.34 11.01
C HIS A 115 -9.98 -8.96 11.63
N ALA A 116 -8.75 -8.79 12.11
CA ALA A 116 -8.33 -7.67 12.94
C ALA A 116 -7.08 -6.98 12.37
N LEU A 117 -6.94 -5.69 12.70
CA LEU A 117 -5.74 -4.93 12.40
C LEU A 117 -4.68 -5.18 13.48
N CYS A 118 -3.49 -5.58 13.05
CA CYS A 118 -2.35 -5.79 13.93
C CYS A 118 -1.40 -4.57 13.90
N VAL A 119 -0.74 -4.33 15.04
CA VAL A 119 0.16 -3.19 15.24
C VAL A 119 1.32 -3.22 14.25
N SER A 120 1.57 -2.03 13.72
CA SER A 120 2.32 -1.70 12.53
C SER A 120 3.83 -1.51 12.76
N LEU A 121 4.60 -1.71 11.69
CA LEU A 121 5.99 -1.30 11.62
C LEU A 121 6.11 0.15 11.13
N LEU A 122 7.09 0.86 11.65
CA LEU A 122 7.35 2.27 11.36
C LEU A 122 8.46 2.39 10.33
N PHE A 123 8.15 2.95 9.15
CA PHE A 123 9.09 2.99 8.02
C PHE A 123 9.51 4.41 7.64
N ILE A 124 10.79 4.57 7.28
CA ILE A 124 11.31 5.69 6.49
C ILE A 124 12.07 5.09 5.33
N CYS A 125 11.46 5.08 4.15
CA CYS A 125 12.07 4.52 2.95
C CYS A 125 11.96 5.51 1.78
N SER A 126 12.88 5.40 0.83
CA SER A 126 12.90 6.29 -0.34
C SER A 126 11.99 5.82 -1.46
N ILE A 127 11.54 4.56 -1.45
CA ILE A 127 10.68 3.98 -2.49
C ILE A 127 9.59 3.15 -1.82
N PHE A 128 8.35 3.35 -2.25
CA PHE A 128 7.20 2.58 -1.81
C PHE A 128 6.48 2.01 -3.03
N ILE A 129 6.18 0.72 -2.99
CA ILE A 129 5.47 -0.01 -4.04
C ILE A 129 4.12 -0.43 -3.46
N VAL A 130 3.03 0.11 -3.99
CA VAL A 130 1.66 -0.20 -3.55
C VAL A 130 1.04 -1.18 -4.53
N THR A 131 0.61 -2.34 -4.04
CA THR A 131 -0.13 -3.33 -4.85
C THR A 131 -1.61 -3.27 -4.56
N SER A 132 -2.44 -3.18 -5.60
CA SER A 132 -3.90 -3.09 -5.48
C SER A 132 -4.61 -3.87 -6.60
N THR A 133 -5.87 -4.27 -6.38
CA THR A 133 -6.73 -4.75 -7.46
C THR A 133 -7.16 -3.57 -8.36
N GLY A 134 -7.30 -3.80 -9.66
CA GLY A 134 -7.38 -2.74 -10.68
C GLY A 134 -8.44 -1.66 -10.46
N VAL A 135 -9.59 -1.98 -9.87
CA VAL A 135 -10.69 -1.02 -9.66
C VAL A 135 -10.32 0.02 -8.60
N LEU A 136 -9.75 -0.41 -7.48
CA LEU A 136 -9.41 0.50 -6.38
C LEU A 136 -8.12 1.29 -6.66
N MET A 137 -7.25 0.75 -7.52
CA MET A 137 -6.09 1.45 -8.05
C MET A 137 -6.46 2.71 -8.85
N ILE A 138 -7.50 2.63 -9.68
CA ILE A 138 -7.97 3.76 -10.49
C ILE A 138 -8.46 4.89 -9.58
N GLN A 139 -9.15 4.54 -8.50
CA GLN A 139 -9.59 5.50 -7.49
C GLN A 139 -8.41 6.17 -6.78
N LEU A 140 -7.39 5.38 -6.39
CA LEU A 140 -6.13 5.90 -5.84
C LEU A 140 -5.40 6.82 -6.83
N GLN A 141 -5.38 6.50 -8.12
CA GLN A 141 -4.74 7.32 -9.15
C GLN A 141 -5.46 8.67 -9.32
N PHE A 142 -6.78 8.71 -9.17
CA PHE A 142 -7.55 9.96 -9.17
C PHE A 142 -7.23 10.84 -7.95
N THR A 143 -7.03 10.23 -6.78
CA THR A 143 -6.68 10.93 -5.54
C THR A 143 -5.20 11.32 -5.48
N LEU A 144 -4.32 10.49 -6.05
CA LEU A 144 -2.87 10.61 -6.05
C LEU A 144 -2.35 10.56 -7.49
N PRO A 145 -2.50 11.64 -8.28
CA PRO A 145 -2.09 11.65 -9.69
C PRO A 145 -0.59 11.43 -9.92
N MET A 146 0.22 11.48 -8.85
CA MET A 146 1.66 11.17 -8.88
C MET A 146 1.96 9.67 -8.77
N LEU A 147 0.96 8.82 -8.51
CA LEU A 147 1.13 7.38 -8.44
C LEU A 147 1.44 6.83 -9.85
N TYR A 148 2.67 6.37 -10.06
CA TYR A 148 3.05 5.71 -11.31
C TYR A 148 2.42 4.32 -11.35
N CYS A 149 1.35 4.16 -12.13
CA CYS A 149 0.64 2.89 -12.24
C CYS A 149 1.26 2.01 -13.33
N LEU A 150 1.95 0.95 -12.92
CA LEU A 150 2.29 -0.17 -13.79
C LEU A 150 1.02 -1.04 -13.93
N ARG A 151 0.42 -1.00 -15.13
CA ARG A 151 -0.60 -1.96 -15.54
C ARG A 151 0.12 -3.12 -16.21
N GLU A 152 0.23 -4.25 -15.51
CA GLU A 152 0.60 -5.52 -16.14
C GLU A 152 -0.69 -6.11 -16.76
N PHE A 153 -0.52 -6.66 -17.97
CA PHE A 153 -1.56 -7.06 -18.93
C PHE A 153 -2.51 -8.15 -18.42
#